data_AF-F2RPF9-F1
#
_entry.id   AF-F2RPF9-F1
#
_cell.length_a   1.000
_cell.length_b   1.000
_cell.length_c   1.000
_cell.angle_alpha   90.00
_cell.angle_beta   90.00
_cell.angle_gamma   90.00
#
_symmetry.space_group_name_H-M   'P 1'
#
loop_
_entity.id
_entity.type
_entity.pdbx_description
1 polymer ?
#
loop_
_entity_poly.entity_id
_entity_poly.type
_entity_poly.pdbx_seq_one_letter_code
_entity_poly.pdbx_strand_id
1 'polypeptide(L)'
;MEAEYTTNTAADTIELLETRLRRIEFLLTGQTNWAGEPEQAAEPPASVRETVSARLAELEHGLRRLSARVPAVQDVLKLYSRYPDLFQSASTHTPPATMTPATLASIVLSYATAFPETASRLSSLQDLPIPPASASTAIVELQPRIDRALETQRRQAEEIAELRVQSTLLMKRWVEVGIVGGGEVWGEWEERMKMVERGVRREEKARERE
;
A
#
# COMPACT_ATOMS: atom_id res chain seq x y z
N MET A 1 17.41 -1.41 -59.59
CA MET A 1 17.89 -0.78 -58.34
C MET A 1 17.03 0.42 -57.94
N GLU A 2 16.72 1.38 -58.82
CA GLU A 2 15.85 2.52 -58.46
C GLU A 2 14.39 2.14 -58.09
N ALA A 3 13.85 1.08 -58.69
CA ALA A 3 12.50 0.60 -58.37
C ALA A 3 12.35 -0.06 -56.98
N GLU A 4 13.44 -0.56 -56.39
CA GLU A 4 13.42 -1.12 -55.03
C GLU A 4 13.49 -0.04 -53.95
N TYR A 5 14.14 1.10 -54.24
CA TYR A 5 14.17 2.24 -53.33
C TYR A 5 12.82 2.98 -53.25
N THR A 6 12.09 3.07 -54.38
CA THR A 6 10.78 3.72 -54.41
C THR A 6 9.69 2.88 -53.74
N THR A 7 9.75 1.54 -53.86
CA THR A 7 8.84 0.65 -53.13
C THR A 7 9.08 0.66 -51.63
N ASN A 8 10.34 0.75 -51.19
CA ASN A 8 10.68 0.84 -49.77
C ASN A 8 10.21 2.17 -49.15
N THR A 9 10.42 3.29 -49.87
CA THR A 9 9.93 4.61 -49.42
C THR A 9 8.40 4.67 -49.37
N ALA A 10 7.72 4.03 -50.34
CA ALA A 10 6.26 3.94 -50.32
C ALA A 10 5.76 3.09 -49.14
N ALA A 11 6.42 1.98 -48.82
CA ALA A 11 6.09 1.16 -47.66
C ALA A 11 6.26 1.91 -46.33
N ASP A 12 7.39 2.61 -46.15
CA ASP A 12 7.68 3.40 -44.95
C ASP A 12 6.66 4.53 -44.74
N THR A 13 6.24 5.19 -45.82
CA THR A 13 5.23 6.26 -45.73
C THR A 13 3.83 5.71 -45.42
N ILE A 14 3.49 4.51 -45.90
CA ILE A 14 2.24 3.84 -45.56
C ILE A 14 2.24 3.42 -44.10
N GLU A 15 3.33 2.85 -43.59
CA GLU A 15 3.47 2.46 -42.18
C GLU A 15 3.39 3.69 -41.24
N LEU A 16 4.02 4.81 -41.63
CA LEU A 16 3.91 6.06 -40.89
C LEU A 16 2.46 6.60 -40.89
N LEU A 17 1.77 6.55 -42.03
CA LEU A 17 0.38 6.98 -42.13
C LEU A 17 -0.53 6.08 -41.29
N GLU A 18 -0.32 4.77 -41.32
CA GLU A 18 -1.07 3.81 -40.52
C GLU A 18 -0.87 4.04 -39.02
N THR A 19 0.38 4.24 -38.58
CA THR A 19 0.69 4.54 -37.18
C THR A 19 0.03 5.84 -36.73
N ARG A 20 0.03 6.86 -37.58
CA ARG A 20 -0.66 8.14 -37.30
C ARG A 20 -2.17 7.96 -37.26
N LEU A 21 -2.75 7.17 -38.15
CA LEU A 21 -4.18 6.93 -38.22
C LEU A 21 -4.66 6.16 -36.99
N ARG A 22 -3.92 5.11 -36.58
CA ARG A 22 -4.15 4.37 -35.32
C ARG A 22 -4.06 5.27 -34.10
N ARG A 23 -3.10 6.21 -34.08
CA ARG A 23 -2.99 7.19 -32.97
C ARG A 23 -4.17 8.16 -32.94
N ILE A 24 -4.65 8.61 -34.11
CA ILE A 24 -5.84 9.48 -34.17
C ILE A 24 -7.07 8.71 -33.73
N GLU A 25 -7.23 7.46 -34.17
CA GLU A 25 -8.32 6.57 -33.74
C GLU A 25 -8.31 6.38 -32.23
N PHE A 26 -7.15 6.07 -31.63
CA PHE A 26 -6.97 5.98 -30.19
C PHE A 26 -7.40 7.25 -29.45
N LEU A 27 -6.99 8.43 -29.94
CA LEU A 27 -7.35 9.70 -29.29
C LEU A 27 -8.86 9.97 -29.35
N LEU A 28 -9.54 9.39 -30.35
CA LEU A 28 -10.93 9.62 -30.64
C LEU A 28 -11.86 8.65 -29.89
N THR A 29 -11.46 7.38 -29.78
CA THR A 29 -12.23 6.32 -29.13
C THR A 29 -11.82 6.08 -27.68
N GLY A 30 -10.55 6.31 -27.35
CA GLY A 30 -9.96 6.09 -26.02
C GLY A 30 -9.89 4.62 -25.62
N GLN A 31 -10.10 3.69 -26.56
CA GLN A 31 -10.15 2.26 -26.30
C GLN A 31 -8.76 1.64 -26.50
N THR A 32 -8.25 1.05 -25.43
CA THR A 32 -7.04 0.23 -25.43
C THR A 32 -7.38 -1.18 -25.02
N ASN A 33 -6.81 -2.14 -25.70
CA ASN A 33 -6.78 -3.50 -25.16
C ASN A 33 -5.88 -3.54 -23.90
N TRP A 34 -5.96 -4.63 -23.13
CA TRP A 34 -5.16 -4.83 -21.90
C TRP A 34 -3.63 -4.75 -22.14
N ALA A 35 -3.16 -4.85 -23.38
CA ALA A 35 -1.75 -4.75 -23.76
C ALA A 35 -1.30 -3.31 -24.12
N GLY A 36 -2.19 -2.31 -24.06
CA GLY A 36 -1.88 -0.92 -24.37
C GLY A 36 -1.79 -0.60 -25.87
N GLU A 37 -2.13 -1.55 -26.73
CA GLU A 37 -2.25 -1.33 -28.18
C GLU A 37 -3.65 -0.77 -28.50
N PRO A 38 -3.76 0.17 -29.44
CA PRO A 38 -5.04 0.69 -29.89
C PRO A 38 -5.87 -0.43 -30.50
N GLU A 39 -7.02 -0.73 -29.89
CA GLU A 39 -7.93 -1.75 -30.41
C GLU A 39 -8.59 -1.17 -31.66
N GLN A 40 -8.33 -1.77 -32.83
CA GLN A 40 -9.02 -1.40 -34.07
C GLN A 40 -10.52 -1.54 -33.83
N ALA A 41 -11.28 -0.49 -34.15
CA ALA A 41 -12.73 -0.50 -34.01
C ALA A 41 -13.33 -1.64 -34.86
N ALA A 42 -13.60 -2.78 -34.22
CA ALA A 42 -14.01 -4.01 -34.90
C ALA A 42 -15.44 -3.93 -35.45
N GLU A 43 -16.26 -2.97 -35.00
CA GLU A 43 -17.65 -2.86 -35.41
C GLU A 43 -18.05 -1.41 -35.72
N PRO A 44 -18.78 -1.17 -36.82
CA PRO A 44 -19.40 0.12 -37.06
C PRO A 44 -20.38 0.43 -35.92
N PRO A 45 -20.44 1.69 -35.42
CA PRO A 45 -21.29 2.04 -34.30
C PRO A 45 -22.75 1.67 -34.60
N ALA A 46 -23.40 0.96 -33.69
CA ALA A 46 -24.75 0.44 -33.86
C ALA A 46 -25.79 1.56 -33.93
N SER A 47 -25.43 2.77 -33.50
CA SER A 47 -26.28 3.95 -33.59
C SER A 47 -25.49 5.24 -33.88
N VAL A 48 -26.16 6.21 -34.51
CA VAL A 48 -25.59 7.55 -34.78
C VAL A 48 -25.16 8.26 -33.49
N ARG A 49 -25.72 7.90 -32.33
CA ARG A 49 -25.33 8.46 -31.02
C ARG A 49 -23.98 7.98 -30.51
N GLU A 50 -23.51 6.81 -30.97
CA GLU A 50 -22.18 6.29 -30.65
C GLU A 50 -21.10 6.89 -31.56
N THR A 51 -21.48 7.62 -32.61
CA THR A 51 -20.51 8.33 -33.43
C THR A 51 -19.79 9.39 -32.60
N VAL A 52 -18.50 9.56 -32.89
CA VAL A 52 -17.63 10.52 -32.20
C VAL A 52 -18.20 11.95 -32.32
N SER A 53 -18.73 12.31 -33.49
CA SER A 53 -19.30 13.64 -33.72
C SER A 53 -20.51 13.91 -32.82
N ALA A 54 -21.38 12.93 -32.61
CA ALA A 54 -22.51 13.04 -31.69
C ALA A 54 -22.06 13.20 -30.24
N ARG A 55 -21.04 12.44 -29.80
CA ARG A 55 -20.45 12.55 -28.45
C ARG A 55 -19.78 13.90 -28.21
N LEU A 56 -19.03 14.40 -29.19
CA LEU A 56 -18.42 15.73 -29.12
C LEU A 56 -19.49 16.83 -29.06
N ALA A 57 -20.55 16.73 -29.87
CA ALA A 57 -21.67 17.66 -29.80
C ALA A 57 -22.36 17.62 -28.44
N GLU A 58 -22.57 16.44 -27.85
CA GLU A 58 -23.18 16.31 -26.52
C GLU A 58 -22.29 16.93 -25.43
N LEU A 59 -20.98 16.69 -25.48
CA LEU A 59 -20.01 17.32 -24.58
C LEU A 59 -19.99 18.84 -24.74
N GLU A 60 -20.03 19.35 -25.97
CA GLU A 60 -20.10 20.79 -26.24
C GLU A 60 -21.38 21.39 -25.65
N HIS A 61 -22.54 20.76 -25.86
CA HIS A 61 -23.80 21.21 -25.26
C HIS A 61 -23.77 21.10 -23.73
N GLY A 62 -23.11 20.08 -23.17
CA GLY A 62 -22.85 19.95 -21.74
C GLY A 62 -22.01 21.11 -21.20
N LEU A 63 -20.90 21.42 -21.87
CA LEU A 63 -19.97 22.47 -21.49
C LEU A 63 -20.58 23.87 -21.63
N ARG A 64 -21.38 24.11 -22.68
CA ARG A 64 -22.17 25.36 -22.85
C ARG A 64 -23.23 25.51 -21.75
N ARG A 65 -23.88 24.42 -21.34
CA ARG A 65 -24.80 24.45 -20.18
C ARG A 65 -24.06 24.71 -18.87
N LEU A 66 -22.88 24.13 -18.70
CA LEU A 66 -22.05 24.31 -17.52
C LEU A 66 -21.52 25.74 -17.43
N SER A 67 -21.06 26.32 -18.54
CA SER A 67 -20.61 27.72 -18.59
C SER A 67 -21.74 28.71 -18.35
N ALA A 68 -22.98 28.38 -18.71
CA ALA A 68 -24.14 29.20 -18.38
C ALA A 68 -24.55 29.12 -16.89
N ARG A 69 -24.34 27.98 -16.23
CA ARG A 69 -24.73 27.76 -14.82
C ARG A 69 -23.65 28.13 -13.81
N VAL A 70 -22.37 27.99 -14.16
CA VAL A 70 -21.25 28.14 -13.22
C VAL A 70 -20.40 29.35 -13.65
N PRO A 71 -20.42 30.46 -12.89
CA PRO A 71 -19.70 31.69 -13.26
C PRO A 71 -18.17 31.48 -13.30
N ALA A 72 -17.63 30.59 -12.48
CA ALA A 72 -16.20 30.25 -12.49
C ALA A 72 -15.72 29.70 -13.86
N VAL A 73 -16.57 28.94 -14.57
CA VAL A 73 -16.21 28.42 -15.90
C VAL A 73 -16.18 29.55 -16.94
N GLN A 74 -17.07 30.55 -16.82
CA GLN A 74 -16.95 31.76 -17.65
C GLN A 74 -15.69 32.54 -17.34
N ASP A 75 -15.30 32.66 -16.07
CA ASP A 75 -14.11 33.42 -15.70
C ASP A 75 -12.84 32.74 -16.20
N VAL A 76 -12.77 31.41 -16.18
CA VAL A 76 -11.68 30.64 -16.80
C VAL A 76 -11.68 30.80 -18.32
N LEU A 77 -12.83 30.74 -18.99
CA LEU A 77 -12.91 30.96 -20.44
C LEU A 77 -12.51 32.39 -20.84
N LYS A 78 -12.89 33.40 -20.05
CA LYS A 78 -12.44 34.79 -20.23
C LYS A 78 -10.93 34.90 -20.00
N LEU A 79 -10.40 34.24 -18.98
CA LEU A 79 -8.98 34.21 -18.69
C LEU A 79 -8.18 33.55 -19.83
N TYR A 80 -8.67 32.42 -20.35
CA TYR A 80 -8.10 31.75 -21.52
C TYR A 80 -8.12 32.66 -22.76
N SER A 81 -9.22 33.36 -23.02
CA SER A 81 -9.31 34.28 -24.16
C SER A 81 -8.39 35.49 -24.04
N ARG A 82 -8.11 35.94 -22.81
CA ARG A 82 -7.31 37.15 -22.54
C ARG A 82 -5.83 36.85 -22.40
N TYR A 83 -5.49 35.65 -21.95
CA TYR A 83 -4.13 35.18 -21.73
C TYR A 83 -3.97 33.74 -22.23
N PRO A 84 -4.00 33.52 -23.57
CA PRO A 84 -3.80 32.19 -24.14
C PRO A 84 -2.43 31.60 -23.78
N ASP A 85 -1.43 32.48 -23.58
CA ASP A 85 -0.06 32.14 -23.21
C ASP A 85 0.07 31.46 -21.84
N LEU A 86 -0.91 31.60 -20.95
CA LEU A 86 -0.89 30.92 -19.64
C LEU A 86 -1.26 29.44 -19.73
N PHE A 87 -1.96 29.05 -20.79
CA PHE A 87 -2.52 27.70 -20.96
C PHE A 87 -1.86 26.94 -22.12
N GLN A 88 -1.19 27.65 -23.02
CA GLN A 88 -0.28 27.04 -23.98
C GLN A 88 1.06 26.86 -23.29
N SER A 89 1.45 25.62 -23.03
CA SER A 89 2.80 25.29 -22.57
C SER A 89 3.79 25.90 -23.57
N ALA A 90 4.52 26.93 -23.14
CA ALA A 90 5.54 27.57 -23.95
C ALA A 90 6.46 26.50 -24.54
N SER A 91 6.74 26.61 -25.84
CA SER A 91 7.70 25.75 -26.53
C SER A 91 9.00 25.68 -25.72
N THR A 92 9.48 24.45 -25.48
CA THR A 92 10.74 24.16 -24.77
C THR A 92 11.97 24.83 -25.38
N HIS A 93 11.84 25.41 -26.58
CA HIS A 93 12.92 26.05 -27.32
C HIS A 93 12.88 27.58 -27.31
N THR A 94 11.85 28.21 -26.76
CA THR A 94 11.75 29.67 -26.66
C THR A 94 11.84 30.09 -25.20
N PRO A 95 12.89 30.82 -24.78
CA PRO A 95 13.01 31.30 -23.42
C PRO A 95 11.82 32.21 -23.09
N PRO A 96 11.27 32.15 -21.86
CA PRO A 96 10.12 32.95 -21.48
C PRO A 96 10.43 34.44 -21.64
N ALA A 97 9.58 35.16 -22.38
CA ALA A 97 9.75 36.59 -22.68
C ALA A 97 9.75 37.50 -21.45
N THR A 98 9.46 36.96 -20.26
CA THR A 98 9.33 37.69 -19.00
C THR A 98 10.65 37.84 -18.24
N MET A 99 11.72 37.13 -18.61
CA MET A 99 12.96 37.13 -17.84
C MET A 99 14.17 37.56 -18.68
N THR A 100 14.97 38.48 -18.14
CA THR A 100 16.23 38.88 -18.77
C THR A 100 17.24 37.72 -18.75
N PRO A 101 18.11 37.59 -19.77
CA PRO A 101 19.09 36.50 -19.85
C PRO A 101 20.06 36.48 -18.65
N ALA A 102 20.31 37.64 -18.03
CA ALA A 102 21.10 37.75 -16.81
C ALA A 102 20.45 37.05 -15.60
N THR A 103 19.12 37.16 -15.47
CA THR A 103 18.38 36.50 -14.39
C THR A 103 18.39 34.99 -14.56
N LEU A 104 18.22 34.50 -15.80
CA LEU A 104 18.31 33.08 -16.14
C LEU A 104 19.70 32.51 -15.83
N ALA A 105 20.77 33.23 -16.19
CA ALA A 105 22.14 32.83 -15.84
C ALA A 105 22.35 32.76 -14.32
N SER A 106 21.78 33.69 -13.55
CA SER A 106 21.90 33.65 -12.08
C SER A 106 21.19 32.44 -11.46
N ILE A 107 20.04 32.03 -12.01
CA ILE A 107 19.28 30.86 -11.55
C ILE A 107 20.02 29.57 -11.93
N VAL A 108 20.52 29.47 -13.16
CA VAL A 108 21.32 28.31 -13.58
C VAL A 108 22.58 28.21 -12.72
N LEU A 109 23.23 29.33 -12.42
CA LEU A 109 24.41 29.35 -11.57
C LEU A 109 24.09 29.00 -10.11
N SER A 110 22.93 29.42 -9.57
CA SER A 110 22.51 29.04 -8.22
C SER A 110 22.20 27.54 -8.10
N TYR A 111 21.76 26.90 -9.18
CA TYR A 111 21.51 25.46 -9.26
C TYR A 111 22.68 24.66 -9.86
N ALA A 112 23.79 25.30 -10.21
CA ALA A 112 24.91 24.67 -10.91
C ALA A 112 25.49 23.45 -10.19
N THR A 113 25.47 23.45 -8.86
CA THR A 113 25.97 22.33 -8.03
C THR A 113 24.95 21.20 -7.88
N ALA A 114 23.65 21.50 -8.02
CA ALA A 114 22.58 20.50 -7.92
C ALA A 114 22.48 19.62 -9.18
N PHE A 115 22.86 20.13 -10.36
CA PHE A 115 22.86 19.35 -11.60
C PHE A 115 23.84 18.17 -11.58
N PRO A 116 25.14 18.32 -11.24
CA PRO A 116 26.04 17.18 -11.15
C PRO A 116 25.69 16.26 -9.97
N GLU A 117 25.16 16.79 -8.87
CA GLU A 117 24.74 15.98 -7.72
C GLU A 117 23.53 15.09 -8.08
N THR A 118 22.52 15.65 -8.74
CA THR A 118 21.35 14.89 -9.19
C THR A 118 21.70 13.91 -10.31
N ALA A 119 22.59 14.27 -11.24
CA ALA A 119 23.10 13.35 -12.26
C ALA A 119 23.87 12.18 -11.63
N SER A 120 24.72 12.44 -10.63
CA SER A 120 25.43 11.40 -9.87
C SER A 120 24.46 10.49 -9.12
N ARG A 121 23.43 11.05 -8.48
CA ARG A 121 22.37 10.25 -7.80
C ARG A 121 21.55 9.41 -8.79
N LEU A 122 21.22 9.94 -9.97
CA LEU A 122 20.50 9.18 -11.01
C LEU A 122 21.36 8.08 -11.61
N SER A 123 22.65 8.33 -11.86
CA SER A 123 23.60 7.30 -12.28
C SER A 123 23.72 6.20 -11.21
N SER A 124 23.85 6.59 -9.94
CA SER A 124 23.91 5.64 -8.83
C SER A 124 22.62 4.85 -8.64
N LEU A 125 21.45 5.41 -9.01
CA LEU A 125 20.17 4.71 -8.99
C LEU A 125 20.00 3.75 -10.17
N GLN A 126 20.58 4.05 -11.33
CA GLN A 126 20.63 3.11 -12.45
C GLN A 126 21.46 1.87 -12.13
N ASP A 127 22.50 2.02 -11.31
CA ASP A 127 23.36 0.92 -10.87
C ASP A 127 22.72 0.01 -9.81
N LEU A 128 21.56 0.39 -9.24
CA LEU A 128 20.82 -0.47 -8.32
C LEU A 128 20.00 -1.50 -9.13
N PRO A 129 20.30 -2.80 -9.03
CA PRO A 129 19.43 -3.80 -9.63
C PRO A 129 18.07 -3.74 -8.95
N ILE A 130 17.02 -3.47 -9.74
CA ILE A 130 15.63 -3.61 -9.28
C ILE A 130 15.49 -5.06 -8.80
N PRO A 131 15.06 -5.29 -7.54
CA PRO A 131 14.95 -6.64 -7.02
C PRO A 131 14.09 -7.49 -7.97
N PRO A 132 14.52 -8.72 -8.30
CA PRO A 132 13.82 -9.52 -9.29
C PRO A 132 12.37 -9.74 -8.83
N ALA A 133 11.43 -9.62 -9.77
CA ALA A 133 10.01 -9.79 -9.49
C ALA A 133 9.72 -11.14 -8.80
N SER A 134 10.53 -12.18 -9.07
CA SER A 134 10.46 -13.49 -8.41
C SER A 134 10.65 -13.44 -6.89
N ALA A 135 11.52 -12.57 -6.37
CA ALA A 135 11.70 -12.40 -4.92
C ALA A 135 10.47 -11.75 -4.30
N SER A 136 9.86 -10.80 -5.01
CA SER A 136 8.63 -10.14 -4.56
C SER A 136 7.44 -11.09 -4.58
N THR A 137 7.28 -11.90 -5.64
CA THR A 137 6.23 -12.92 -5.70
C THR A 137 6.40 -14.00 -4.64
N ALA A 138 7.63 -14.43 -4.36
CA ALA A 138 7.90 -15.39 -3.28
C ALA A 138 7.48 -14.87 -1.90
N ILE A 139 7.61 -13.56 -1.64
CA ILE A 139 7.11 -12.95 -0.39
C ILE A 139 5.58 -13.02 -0.32
N VAL A 140 4.89 -12.72 -1.43
CA VAL A 140 3.42 -12.82 -1.50
C VAL A 140 2.94 -14.27 -1.31
N GLU A 141 3.65 -15.24 -1.87
CA GLU A 141 3.34 -16.67 -1.70
C GLU A 141 3.51 -17.17 -0.26
N LEU A 142 4.39 -16.53 0.53
CA LEU A 142 4.61 -16.89 1.93
C LEU A 142 3.50 -16.36 2.86
N GLN A 143 2.75 -15.34 2.46
CA GLN A 143 1.66 -14.74 3.24
C GLN A 143 0.67 -15.77 3.84
N PRO A 144 0.09 -16.71 3.08
CA PRO A 144 -0.85 -17.69 3.64
C PRO A 144 -0.22 -18.62 4.68
N ARG A 145 1.10 -18.87 4.62
CA ARG A 145 1.79 -19.68 5.62
C ARG A 145 1.94 -18.91 6.93
N ILE A 146 2.21 -17.61 6.84
CA ILE A 146 2.28 -16.71 8.01
C ILE A 146 0.90 -16.64 8.66
N ASP A 147 -0.16 -16.45 7.87
CA ASP A 147 -1.53 -16.35 8.40
C ASP A 147 -1.96 -17.63 9.13
N ARG A 148 -1.64 -18.80 8.57
CA ARG A 148 -1.89 -20.10 9.24
C ARG A 148 -1.11 -20.22 10.55
N ALA A 149 0.16 -19.81 10.58
CA ALA A 149 0.98 -19.86 11.78
C ALA A 149 0.43 -18.92 12.87
N LEU A 150 0.01 -17.70 12.50
CA LEU A 150 -0.62 -16.76 13.41
C LEU A 150 -1.92 -17.31 14.00
N GLU A 151 -2.73 -17.99 13.19
CA GLU A 151 -3.97 -18.60 13.68
C GLU A 151 -3.69 -19.74 14.68
N THR A 152 -2.70 -20.58 14.39
CA THR A 152 -2.27 -21.60 15.37
C THR A 152 -1.74 -21.00 16.65
N GLN A 153 -1.02 -19.87 16.56
CA GLN A 153 -0.50 -19.17 17.73
C GLN A 153 -1.63 -18.58 18.59
N ARG A 154 -2.67 -18.02 17.97
CA ARG A 154 -3.84 -17.50 18.69
C ARG A 154 -4.55 -18.61 19.46
N ARG A 155 -4.84 -19.73 18.79
CA ARG A 155 -5.47 -20.89 19.45
C ARG A 155 -4.64 -21.41 20.62
N GLN A 156 -3.32 -21.54 20.43
CA GLN A 156 -2.42 -21.96 21.52
C GLN A 156 -2.40 -20.96 22.68
N ALA A 157 -2.46 -19.65 22.41
CA ALA A 157 -2.47 -18.64 23.45
C ALA A 157 -3.75 -18.70 24.29
N GLU A 158 -4.90 -18.97 23.67
CA GLU A 158 -6.18 -19.18 24.35
C GLU A 158 -6.14 -20.42 25.24
N GLU A 159 -5.71 -21.57 24.70
CA GLU A 159 -5.56 -22.82 25.45
C GLU A 159 -4.61 -22.66 26.66
N ILE A 160 -3.48 -21.97 26.46
CA ILE A 160 -2.52 -21.70 27.54
C ILE A 160 -3.13 -20.78 28.59
N ALA A 161 -3.90 -19.76 28.20
CA ALA A 161 -4.55 -18.86 29.14
C ALA A 161 -5.56 -19.63 30.02
N GLU A 162 -6.37 -20.50 29.42
CA GLU A 162 -7.31 -21.35 30.14
C GLU A 162 -6.59 -22.32 31.10
N LEU A 163 -5.56 -23.02 30.61
CA LEU A 163 -4.77 -23.94 31.43
C LEU A 163 -4.08 -23.23 32.59
N ARG A 164 -3.62 -21.99 32.40
CA ARG A 164 -3.05 -21.17 33.49
C ARG A 164 -4.08 -20.87 34.55
N VAL A 165 -5.29 -20.47 34.17
CA VAL A 165 -6.37 -20.22 35.14
C VAL A 165 -6.69 -21.51 35.91
N GLN A 166 -6.89 -22.63 35.22
CA GLN A 166 -7.20 -23.91 35.87
C GLN A 166 -6.07 -24.38 36.80
N SER A 167 -4.82 -24.26 36.36
CA SER A 167 -3.65 -24.62 37.16
C SER A 167 -3.52 -23.76 38.41
N THR A 168 -3.74 -22.45 38.30
CA THR A 168 -3.70 -21.54 39.47
C THR A 168 -4.79 -21.86 40.49
N LEU A 169 -6.01 -22.19 40.04
CA LEU A 169 -7.10 -22.59 40.92
C LEU A 169 -6.80 -23.92 41.63
N LEU A 170 -6.28 -24.91 40.90
CA LEU A 170 -5.89 -26.18 41.48
C LEU A 170 -4.77 -26.02 42.50
N MET A 171 -3.75 -25.23 42.16
CA MET A 171 -2.64 -24.92 43.06
C MET A 171 -3.14 -24.22 44.32
N LYS A 172 -4.00 -23.21 44.17
CA LYS A 172 -4.62 -22.52 45.31
C LYS A 172 -5.35 -23.50 46.22
N ARG A 173 -6.20 -24.36 45.67
CA ARG A 173 -6.93 -25.37 46.43
C ARG A 173 -6.00 -26.35 47.13
N TRP A 174 -4.93 -26.79 46.47
CA TRP A 174 -3.97 -27.71 47.06
C TRP A 174 -3.20 -27.07 48.23
N VAL A 175 -2.82 -25.80 48.11
CA VAL A 175 -2.19 -25.05 49.20
C VAL A 175 -3.17 -24.88 50.37
N GLU A 176 -4.39 -24.42 50.11
CA GLU A 176 -5.39 -24.17 51.16
C GLU A 176 -5.79 -25.45 51.89
N VAL A 177 -6.14 -26.51 51.15
CA VAL A 177 -6.64 -27.75 51.78
C VAL A 177 -5.51 -28.67 52.19
N GLY A 178 -4.54 -28.88 51.31
CA GLY A 178 -3.48 -29.86 51.51
C GLY A 178 -2.43 -29.40 52.51
N ILE A 179 -1.91 -28.19 52.33
CA ILE A 179 -0.85 -27.66 53.20
C ILE A 179 -1.45 -27.03 54.45
N VAL A 180 -2.33 -26.02 54.29
CA VAL A 180 -2.84 -25.26 55.44
C VAL A 180 -3.78 -26.12 56.28
N GLY A 181 -4.81 -26.70 55.66
CA GLY A 181 -5.74 -27.59 56.37
C GLY A 181 -5.04 -28.82 56.97
N GLY A 182 -4.10 -29.43 56.25
CA GLY A 182 -3.27 -30.51 56.79
C GLY A 182 -2.43 -30.07 58.00
N GLY A 183 -1.82 -28.88 57.93
CA GLY A 183 -1.03 -28.30 59.02
C GLY A 183 -1.84 -28.03 60.27
N GLU A 184 -3.08 -27.54 60.14
CA GLU A 184 -4.00 -27.33 61.27
C GLU A 184 -4.31 -28.66 61.98
N VAL A 185 -4.66 -29.71 61.22
CA VAL A 185 -4.96 -31.04 61.79
C VAL A 185 -3.74 -31.64 62.48
N TRP A 186 -2.56 -31.54 61.86
CA TRP A 186 -1.31 -32.01 62.48
C TRP A 186 -0.97 -31.23 63.75
N GLY A 187 -1.16 -29.91 63.74
CA GLY A 187 -0.95 -29.06 64.91
C GLY A 187 -1.87 -29.42 66.08
N GLU A 188 -3.17 -29.64 65.82
CA GLU A 188 -4.12 -30.10 66.84
C GLU A 188 -3.75 -31.48 67.40
N TRP A 189 -3.24 -32.37 66.57
CA TRP A 189 -2.82 -33.70 66.99
C TRP A 189 -1.55 -33.65 67.85
N GLU A 190 -0.57 -32.81 67.47
CA GLU A 190 0.63 -32.54 68.26
C GLU A 190 0.29 -31.93 69.62
N GLU A 191 -0.65 -30.99 69.69
CA GLU A 191 -1.10 -30.40 70.95
C GLU A 191 -1.73 -31.46 71.88
N ARG A 192 -2.60 -32.32 71.34
CA ARG A 192 -3.20 -33.43 72.08
C ARG A 192 -2.15 -34.42 72.57
N MET A 193 -1.19 -34.79 71.72
CA MET A 193 -0.10 -35.68 72.09
C MET A 193 0.75 -35.08 73.22
N LYS A 194 1.06 -33.78 73.14
CA LYS A 194 1.77 -33.03 74.18
C LYS A 194 0.98 -32.97 75.50
N MET A 195 -0.34 -32.95 75.46
CA MET A 195 -1.18 -33.04 76.67
C MET A 195 -1.09 -34.43 77.31
N VAL A 196 -1.15 -35.50 76.50
CA VAL A 196 -1.00 -36.89 76.95
C VAL A 196 0.39 -37.13 77.54
N GLU A 197 1.45 -36.71 76.83
CA GLU A 197 2.84 -36.82 77.31
C GLU A 197 3.04 -36.09 78.64
N ARG A 198 2.47 -34.89 78.79
CA ARG A 198 2.46 -34.17 80.08
C ARG A 198 1.72 -34.94 81.17
N GLY A 199 0.63 -35.61 80.85
CA GLY A 199 -0.10 -36.49 81.76
C GLY A 199 0.76 -37.65 82.25
N VAL A 200 1.32 -38.43 81.32
CA VAL A 200 2.21 -39.57 81.61
C VAL A 200 3.40 -39.14 82.46
N ARG A 201 4.07 -38.04 82.10
CA ARG A 201 5.22 -37.52 82.87
C ARG A 201 4.87 -37.10 84.30
N ARG A 202 3.62 -36.70 84.57
CA ARG A 202 3.16 -36.41 85.94
C ARG A 202 2.95 -37.70 86.73
N GLU A 203 2.36 -38.72 86.12
CA GLU A 203 2.14 -40.02 86.76
C GLU A 203 3.46 -40.75 87.04
N GLU A 204 4.41 -40.74 86.11
CA GLU A 204 5.75 -41.28 86.32
C GLU A 204 6.44 -40.62 87.51
N LYS A 205 6.41 -39.28 87.59
CA LYS A 205 6.97 -38.54 88.73
C LYS A 205 6.23 -38.81 90.05
N ALA A 206 4.95 -39.14 90.01
CA ALA A 206 4.20 -39.51 91.22
C ALA A 206 4.64 -40.90 91.70
N ARG A 207 4.79 -41.86 90.77
CA ARG A 207 5.31 -43.21 91.06
C ARG A 207 6.75 -43.23 91.56
N GLU A 208 7.61 -42.32 91.09
CA GLU A 208 8.99 -42.20 91.59
C GLU A 208 9.07 -41.64 93.03
N ARG A 209 7.98 -41.03 93.53
CA ARG A 209 7.92 -40.42 94.87
C ARG A 209 7.22 -41.30 95.90
N GLU A 210 6.54 -42.35 95.47
CA GLU A 210 6.02 -43.44 96.32
C GLU A 210 7.10 -44.49 96.56
#